data_AF-A0A9E5TJ00-F1
#
_entry.id   AF-A0A9E5TJ00-F1
#
_cell.length_a   1.000
_cell.length_b   1.000
_cell.length_c   1.000
_cell.angle_alpha   90.00
_cell.angle_beta   90.00
_cell.angle_gamma   90.00
#
_symmetry.space_group_name_H-M   'P 1'
#
loop_
_entity.id
_entity.type
_entity.pdbx_description
1 polymer ?
#
loop_
_entity_poly.entity_id
_entity_poly.type
_entity_poly.pdbx_seq_one_letter_code
_entity_poly.pdbx_strand_id
1 'polypeptide(L)'
;AANWSGRYEKLRYRGAMDFPLVGVAAVVAEDGADACSKANVALTAVGTGPMMVGKASEILEGQRITEELVAQAADAAYEVARPVDNIGSDASYRRKMVRVLTRRAITNALEWE
;
A
#
# COMPACT_ATOMS: atom_id res chain seq x y z
N ALA A 1 -19.54 -14.85 4.28
CA ALA A 1 -18.33 -14.33 4.94
C ALA A 1 -17.69 -13.32 4.00
N ALA A 2 -17.10 -12.23 4.49
CA ALA A 2 -16.39 -11.28 3.64
C ALA A 2 -15.21 -11.98 2.95
N ASN A 3 -15.03 -11.78 1.65
CA ASN A 3 -13.92 -12.37 0.91
C ASN A 3 -12.70 -11.48 1.08
N TRP A 4 -11.68 -11.98 1.78
CA TRP A 4 -10.47 -11.23 2.05
C TRP A 4 -9.39 -11.57 1.04
N SER A 5 -8.80 -10.52 0.47
CA SER A 5 -7.62 -10.63 -0.38
C SER A 5 -6.53 -9.69 0.10
N GLY A 6 -5.28 -10.00 -0.24
CA GLY A 6 -4.16 -9.24 0.27
C GLY A 6 -2.89 -9.40 -0.54
N ARG A 7 -2.10 -8.33 -0.58
CA ARG A 7 -0.81 -8.29 -1.27
C ARG A 7 0.23 -7.56 -0.44
N TYR A 8 1.46 -8.04 -0.52
CA TYR A 8 2.62 -7.31 -0.03
C TYR A 8 3.60 -7.01 -1.16
N GLU A 9 3.83 -5.72 -1.39
CA GLU A 9 4.79 -5.22 -2.36
C GLU A 9 6.07 -4.81 -1.65
N LYS A 10 7.20 -5.40 -2.05
CA LYS A 10 8.52 -5.20 -1.43
C LYS A 10 9.53 -4.71 -2.45
N LEU A 11 9.92 -3.44 -2.33
CA LEU A 11 11.06 -2.88 -3.07
C LEU A 11 12.38 -3.21 -2.36
N ARG A 12 13.34 -3.71 -3.13
CA ARG A 12 14.67 -4.13 -2.69
C ARG A 12 15.67 -3.99 -3.84
N TYR A 13 16.97 -3.96 -3.56
CA TYR A 13 17.98 -3.82 -4.63
C TYR A 13 18.10 -5.10 -5.46
N ARG A 14 17.94 -6.26 -4.81
CA ARG A 14 18.15 -7.57 -5.44
C ARG A 14 16.92 -8.45 -5.33
N GLY A 15 16.70 -9.31 -6.33
CA GLY A 15 15.61 -10.29 -6.34
C GLY A 15 15.68 -11.36 -5.24
N ALA A 16 16.78 -11.44 -4.48
CA ALA A 16 17.04 -12.40 -3.42
C ALA A 16 16.71 -11.84 -2.01
N MET A 17 17.24 -12.49 -0.96
CA MET A 17 17.16 -12.02 0.42
C MET A 17 17.81 -10.62 0.55
N ASP A 18 17.03 -9.66 1.02
CA ASP A 18 17.42 -8.25 1.17
C ASP A 18 16.47 -7.52 2.12
N PHE A 19 16.93 -6.41 2.72
CA PHE A 19 16.07 -5.52 3.49
C PHE A 19 15.17 -4.68 2.55
N PRO A 20 13.93 -4.35 2.96
CA PRO A 20 13.07 -3.50 2.16
C PRO A 20 13.59 -2.05 2.11
N LEU A 21 13.62 -1.47 0.91
CA LEU A 21 13.74 -0.01 0.74
C LEU A 21 12.39 0.67 0.98
N VAL A 22 11.32 0.01 0.55
CA VAL A 22 9.92 0.37 0.81
C VAL A 22 9.14 -0.94 0.85
N GLY A 23 8.24 -1.08 1.82
CA GLY A 23 7.23 -2.14 1.79
C GLY A 23 5.83 -1.56 1.93
N VAL A 24 4.88 -2.14 1.21
CA VAL A 24 3.46 -1.81 1.31
C VAL A 24 2.65 -3.09 1.42
N ALA A 25 1.89 -3.23 2.50
CA ALA A 25 0.88 -4.27 2.63
C ALA A 25 -0.50 -3.64 2.37
N ALA A 26 -1.31 -4.29 1.55
CA ALA A 26 -2.71 -3.95 1.36
C ALA A 26 -3.55 -5.20 1.60
N VAL A 27 -4.62 -5.06 2.37
CA VAL A 27 -5.67 -6.08 2.49
C VAL A 27 -7.01 -5.41 2.24
N VAL A 28 -7.87 -6.11 1.51
CA VAL A 28 -9.21 -5.66 1.14
C VAL A 28 -10.18 -6.79 1.43
N ALA A 29 -11.38 -6.44 1.90
CA ALA A 29 -12.49 -7.36 2.04
C ALA A 29 -13.65 -6.86 1.18
N GLU A 30 -14.05 -7.64 0.19
CA GLU A 30 -15.23 -7.34 -0.63
C GLU A 30 -16.47 -8.00 -0.04
N ASP A 31 -17.59 -7.28 -0.14
CA ASP A 31 -18.90 -7.87 0.08
C ASP A 31 -19.38 -8.62 -1.18
N GLY A 32 -20.52 -9.31 -1.08
CA GLY A 32 -21.07 -10.05 -2.22
C GLY A 32 -21.61 -9.19 -3.37
N ALA A 33 -21.38 -7.87 -3.35
CA ALA A 33 -21.84 -6.90 -4.34
C ALA A 33 -20.68 -6.05 -4.92
N ASP A 34 -19.43 -6.56 -4.85
CA ASP A 34 -18.20 -5.90 -5.30
C ASP A 34 -17.89 -4.56 -4.60
N ALA A 35 -18.46 -4.31 -3.41
CA ALA A 35 -18.11 -3.14 -2.62
C ALA A 35 -17.07 -3.51 -1.55
N CYS A 36 -16.10 -2.62 -1.35
CA CYS A 36 -15.08 -2.77 -0.33
C CYS A 36 -15.70 -2.57 1.07
N SER A 37 -15.97 -3.66 1.77
CA SER A 37 -16.47 -3.64 3.16
C SER A 37 -15.39 -3.26 4.18
N LYS A 38 -14.12 -3.59 3.89
CA LYS A 38 -12.96 -3.24 4.73
C LYS A 38 -11.69 -3.09 3.90
N ALA A 39 -10.84 -2.14 4.24
CA ALA A 39 -9.50 -2.03 3.65
C ALA A 39 -8.47 -1.59 4.69
N ASN A 40 -7.25 -2.13 4.60
CA ASN A 40 -6.12 -1.66 5.41
C ASN A 40 -4.86 -1.59 4.55
N VAL A 41 -4.15 -0.46 4.65
CA VAL A 41 -2.87 -0.24 3.95
C VAL A 41 -1.79 0.12 4.97
N ALA A 42 -0.72 -0.67 5.03
CA ALA A 42 0.40 -0.47 5.94
C ALA A 42 1.69 -0.20 5.17
N LEU A 43 2.51 0.72 5.70
CA LEU A 43 3.83 1.04 5.16
C LEU A 43 4.94 0.50 6.07
N THR A 44 6.02 0.01 5.46
CA THR A 44 7.24 -0.41 6.16
C THR A 44 8.47 0.23 5.52
N ALA A 45 9.55 0.36 6.30
CA ALA A 45 10.84 0.95 5.88
C ALA A 45 10.81 2.44 5.44
N VAL A 46 9.71 3.15 5.69
CA VAL A 46 9.54 4.58 5.33
C VAL A 46 9.11 5.45 6.52
N GLY A 47 9.56 5.08 7.72
CA GLY A 47 9.30 5.79 8.98
C GLY A 47 10.08 5.17 10.14
N THR A 48 9.80 5.61 11.38
CA THR A 48 10.43 5.08 12.61
C THR A 48 9.94 3.66 12.96
N GLY A 49 8.86 3.21 12.35
CA GLY A 49 8.29 1.88 12.46
C GLY A 49 7.22 1.64 11.39
N PRO A 50 6.53 0.48 11.41
CA PRO A 50 5.37 0.24 10.56
C PRO A 50 4.28 1.28 10.82
N MET A 51 3.67 1.80 9.75
CA MET A 51 2.64 2.84 9.86
C MET A 51 1.37 2.43 9.12
N MET A 52 0.22 2.60 9.78
CA MET A 52 -1.07 2.45 9.12
C MET A 52 -1.47 3.73 8.38
N VAL A 53 -1.96 3.56 7.15
CA VAL A 53 -2.49 4.65 6.33
C VAL A 53 -4.01 4.69 6.50
N GLY A 54 -4.49 5.19 7.64
CA GLY A 54 -5.93 5.23 7.95
C GLY A 54 -6.76 5.94 6.88
N LYS A 55 -6.19 7.00 6.27
CA LYS A 55 -6.86 7.72 5.19
C LYS A 55 -7.09 6.88 3.93
N ALA A 56 -6.24 5.89 3.65
CA ALA A 56 -6.46 4.97 2.54
C ALA A 56 -7.68 4.07 2.80
N SER A 57 -7.87 3.60 4.04
CA SER A 57 -9.07 2.86 4.44
C SER A 57 -10.33 3.70 4.25
N GLU A 58 -10.33 4.94 4.71
CA GLU A 58 -11.46 5.87 4.56
C GLU A 58 -11.83 6.13 3.09
N ILE A 59 -10.86 6.15 2.19
CA ILE A 59 -11.08 6.38 0.76
C ILE A 59 -11.75 5.16 0.10
N LEU A 60 -11.38 3.95 0.52
CA LEU A 60 -11.80 2.70 -0.14
C LEU A 60 -13.08 2.10 0.45
N GLU A 61 -13.26 2.18 1.77
CA GLU A 61 -14.37 1.53 2.47
C GLU A 61 -15.74 2.10 2.03
N GLY A 62 -16.70 1.21 1.79
CA GLY A 62 -18.06 1.53 1.34
C GLY A 62 -18.19 1.83 -0.15
N GLN A 63 -17.11 1.73 -0.93
CA GLN A 63 -17.10 2.03 -2.37
C GLN A 63 -16.66 0.82 -3.19
N ARG A 64 -17.06 0.80 -4.47
CA ARG A 64 -16.42 -0.07 -5.47
C ARG A 64 -15.04 0.50 -5.77
N ILE A 65 -13.99 -0.32 -5.66
CA ILE A 65 -12.63 0.18 -5.83
C ILE A 65 -12.36 0.47 -7.32
N THR A 66 -12.13 1.74 -7.65
CA THR A 66 -11.75 2.21 -8.98
C THR A 66 -10.29 2.66 -9.02
N GLU A 67 -9.73 2.85 -10.22
CA GLU A 67 -8.36 3.35 -10.37
C GLU A 67 -8.17 4.73 -9.71
N GLU A 68 -9.17 5.60 -9.75
CA GLU A 68 -9.16 6.92 -9.11
C GLU A 68 -9.07 6.81 -7.58
N LEU A 69 -9.84 5.91 -6.96
CA LEU A 69 -9.78 5.68 -5.52
C LEU A 69 -8.43 5.08 -5.11
N VAL A 70 -7.89 4.17 -5.92
CA VAL A 70 -6.56 3.60 -5.72
C VAL A 70 -5.48 4.69 -5.80
N ALA A 71 -5.60 5.64 -6.73
CA ALA A 71 -4.69 6.78 -6.83
C ALA A 71 -4.77 7.69 -5.60
N GLN A 72 -5.97 8.01 -5.13
CA GLN A 72 -6.17 8.82 -3.91
C GLN A 72 -5.61 8.12 -2.66
N ALA A 73 -5.83 6.80 -2.52
CA ALA A 73 -5.27 6.01 -1.42
C ALA A 73 -3.72 5.98 -1.46
N ALA A 74 -3.14 5.91 -2.66
CA ALA A 74 -1.69 5.99 -2.85
C ALA A 74 -1.11 7.37 -2.52
N ASP A 75 -1.84 8.45 -2.82
CA ASP A 75 -1.46 9.80 -2.41
C ASP A 75 -1.52 9.96 -0.88
N ALA A 76 -2.56 9.41 -0.23
CA ALA A 76 -2.63 9.39 1.23
C ALA A 76 -1.42 8.65 1.87
N ALA A 77 -1.00 7.52 1.28
CA ALA A 77 0.19 6.80 1.72
C ALA A 77 1.48 7.61 1.53
N TYR A 78 1.61 8.33 0.42
CA TYR A 78 2.73 9.23 0.16
C TYR A 78 2.81 10.38 1.18
N GLU A 79 1.67 10.95 1.56
CA GLU A 79 1.62 12.07 2.51
C GLU A 79 2.09 11.71 3.91
N VAL A 80 1.98 10.45 4.33
CA VAL A 80 2.46 9.98 5.64
C VAL A 80 3.88 9.40 5.62
N ALA A 81 4.42 9.07 4.44
CA ALA A 81 5.76 8.49 4.33
C ALA A 81 6.85 9.51 4.72
N ARG A 82 7.76 9.11 5.61
CA ARG A 82 8.87 9.91 6.15
C ARG A 82 10.19 9.11 6.14
N PRO A 83 10.68 8.66 4.96
CA PRO A 83 11.97 7.98 4.89
C PRO A 83 13.11 8.93 5.29
N VAL A 84 14.06 8.43 6.08
CA VAL A 84 15.30 9.13 6.44
C VAL A 84 16.39 8.81 5.44
N ASP A 85 17.25 9.78 5.13
CA ASP A 85 18.32 9.62 4.14
C ASP A 85 19.56 8.94 4.73
N ASN A 86 19.50 7.62 4.90
CA ASN A 86 20.49 6.84 5.66
C ASN A 86 20.93 5.53 4.99
N ILE A 87 20.47 5.26 3.77
CA ILE A 87 20.81 4.07 2.98
C ILE A 87 21.14 4.51 1.55
N GLY A 88 21.72 3.62 0.73
CA GLY A 88 22.16 3.92 -0.64
C GLY A 88 21.07 4.29 -1.66
N SER A 89 19.88 4.70 -1.21
CA SER A 89 18.78 5.20 -2.04
C SER A 89 18.20 6.45 -1.41
N ASP A 90 18.06 7.49 -2.23
CA ASP A 90 17.54 8.78 -1.81
C ASP A 90 16.19 8.64 -1.09
N ALA A 91 16.03 9.37 0.02
CA ALA A 91 14.76 9.48 0.71
C ALA A 91 13.61 9.91 -0.23
N SER A 92 13.88 10.82 -1.17
CA SER A 92 12.89 11.31 -2.13
C SER A 92 12.41 10.22 -3.11
N TYR A 93 13.32 9.35 -3.57
CA TYR A 93 13.00 8.21 -4.42
C TYR A 93 12.11 7.21 -3.68
N ARG A 94 12.51 6.81 -2.46
CA ARG A 94 11.71 5.91 -1.62
C ARG A 94 10.33 6.48 -1.35
N ARG A 95 10.22 7.78 -1.05
CA ARG A 95 8.92 8.43 -0.84
C ARG A 95 8.05 8.34 -2.09
N LYS A 96 8.59 8.62 -3.29
CA LYS A 96 7.85 8.46 -4.56
C LYS A 96 7.41 7.01 -4.80
N MET A 97 8.25 6.04 -4.46
CA MET A 97 7.94 4.63 -4.63
C MET A 97 6.78 4.15 -3.75
N VAL A 98 6.48 4.81 -2.62
CA VAL A 98 5.28 4.51 -1.82
C VAL A 98 4.02 4.62 -2.68
N ARG A 99 3.86 5.67 -3.49
CA ARG A 99 2.70 5.81 -4.39
C ARG A 99 2.57 4.60 -5.33
N VAL A 100 3.69 4.27 -6.00
CA VAL A 100 3.74 3.20 -6.99
C VAL A 100 3.37 1.85 -6.37
N LEU A 101 3.97 1.53 -5.22
CA LEU A 101 3.75 0.26 -4.55
C LEU A 101 2.38 0.18 -3.88
N THR A 102 1.82 1.29 -3.38
CA THR A 102 0.44 1.30 -2.85
C THR A 102 -0.57 1.03 -3.95
N ARG A 103 -0.43 1.65 -5.13
CA ARG A 103 -1.29 1.33 -6.28
C ARG A 103 -1.21 -0.15 -6.63
N ARG A 104 0.01 -0.68 -6.80
CA ARG A 104 0.24 -2.11 -7.10
C ARG A 104 -0.32 -3.03 -6.03
N ALA A 105 -0.10 -2.74 -4.76
CA ALA A 105 -0.55 -3.59 -3.67
C ALA A 105 -2.07 -3.69 -3.63
N ILE A 106 -2.79 -2.57 -3.81
CA ILE A 106 -4.26 -2.59 -3.82
C ILE A 106 -4.78 -3.32 -5.07
N THR A 107 -4.29 -2.96 -6.26
CA THR A 107 -4.73 -3.60 -7.52
C THR A 107 -4.46 -5.11 -7.51
N ASN A 108 -3.24 -5.52 -7.16
CA ASN A 108 -2.87 -6.94 -7.12
C ASN A 108 -3.58 -7.72 -5.99
N ALA A 109 -4.07 -7.05 -4.95
CA ALA A 109 -4.91 -7.70 -3.95
C ALA A 109 -6.28 -8.05 -4.54
N LEU A 110 -6.85 -7.18 -5.37
CA LEU A 110 -8.14 -7.43 -6.03
C LEU A 110 -8.07 -8.52 -7.11
N GLU A 111 -6.93 -8.65 -7.78
CA GLU A 111 -6.69 -9.68 -8.81
C GLU A 111 -6.33 -11.06 -8.23
N TRP A 112 -6.28 -11.21 -6.91
CA TRP A 112 -5.87 -12.45 -6.26
C TRP A 112 -7.00 -13.49 -6.32
N GLU A 113 -6.88 -14.46 -7.23
CA GLU A 113 -7.69 -15.70 -7.27
C GLU A 113 -7.22 -16.76 -6.26
#